data_AF-A0A529Q3N8-F1
#
_entry.id   AF-A0A529Q3N8-F1
#
_cell.length_a   1.000
_cell.length_b   1.000
_cell.length_c   1.000
_cell.angle_alpha   90.00
_cell.angle_beta   90.00
_cell.angle_gamma   90.00
#
_symmetry.space_group_name_H-M   'P 1'
#
loop_
_entity.id
_entity.type
_entity.pdbx_description
1 polymer ?
#
loop_
_entity_poly.entity_id
_entity_poly.type
_entity_poly.pdbx_seq_one_letter_code
_entity_poly.pdbx_strand_id
1 'polypeptide(L)'
;RIPSLFRLVDKDSGVEETDLIARLLVGEPRRSNVRPQLLERPDSSVVPVALNGAPLIVSGQILGCVLALHDMTREQDYIERLSWQASHDALTGLVNRRDFEDRLAGAISEAPERSRRLALMYLDLDQFKLVNDTCGHAAGDQLLRQISVLLA
;
A
#
# COMPACT_ATOMS: atom_id res chain seq x y z
N ARG A 1 -14.09 -25.91 -14.77
CA ARG A 1 -15.17 -25.20 -14.03
C ARG A 1 -14.59 -23.84 -13.65
N ILE A 2 -15.29 -22.71 -13.79
CA ILE A 2 -14.77 -21.34 -13.53
C ILE A 2 -13.88 -21.18 -12.26
N PRO A 3 -14.12 -21.87 -11.11
CA PRO A 3 -13.15 -21.87 -9.99
C PRO A 3 -11.74 -22.39 -10.30
N SER A 4 -11.47 -22.93 -11.49
CA SER A 4 -10.13 -23.30 -11.95
C SER A 4 -9.38 -22.18 -12.67
N LEU A 5 -10.00 -21.00 -12.86
CA LEU A 5 -9.40 -19.90 -13.63
C LEU A 5 -8.70 -18.86 -12.76
N PHE A 6 -9.25 -18.56 -11.59
CA PHE A 6 -8.68 -17.63 -10.61
C PHE A 6 -9.40 -17.75 -9.26
N ARG A 7 -8.75 -17.27 -8.19
CA ARG A 7 -9.39 -17.01 -6.89
C ARG A 7 -9.49 -15.51 -6.66
N LEU A 8 -10.55 -15.07 -5.99
CA LEU A 8 -10.73 -13.69 -5.55
C LEU A 8 -10.64 -13.64 -4.04
N VAL A 9 -9.77 -12.79 -3.52
CA VAL A 9 -9.56 -12.61 -2.09
C VAL A 9 -9.75 -11.14 -1.75
N ASP A 10 -10.50 -10.84 -0.69
CA ASP A 10 -10.61 -9.48 -0.19
C ASP A 10 -9.25 -9.02 0.39
N LYS A 11 -8.76 -7.86 -0.05
CA LYS A 11 -7.41 -7.38 0.30
C LYS A 11 -7.24 -7.12 1.81
N ASP A 12 -8.30 -6.68 2.49
CA ASP A 12 -8.22 -6.26 3.90
C ASP A 12 -8.44 -7.43 4.86
N SER A 13 -9.43 -8.27 4.58
CA SER A 13 -9.84 -9.38 5.44
C SER A 13 -9.16 -10.70 5.10
N GLY A 14 -8.60 -10.83 3.89
CA GLY A 14 -8.03 -12.09 3.39
C GLY A 14 -9.05 -13.18 3.11
N VAL A 15 -10.35 -12.86 3.15
CA VAL A 15 -11.43 -13.83 2.92
C VAL A 15 -11.60 -14.05 1.42
N GLU A 16 -11.61 -15.32 1.01
CA GLU A 16 -11.90 -15.72 -0.37
C GLU A 16 -13.37 -15.51 -0.69
N GLU A 17 -13.67 -14.96 -1.87
CA GLU A 17 -15.02 -14.80 -2.37
C GLU A 17 -15.39 -15.91 -3.36
N THR A 18 -16.05 -16.94 -2.83
CA THR A 18 -16.45 -18.13 -3.59
C THR A 18 -17.79 -17.99 -4.31
N ASP A 19 -18.67 -17.13 -3.79
CA ASP A 19 -20.09 -17.13 -4.18
C ASP A 19 -20.42 -16.14 -5.31
N LEU A 20 -19.43 -15.38 -5.80
CA LEU A 20 -19.60 -14.37 -6.83
C LEU A 20 -20.36 -14.90 -8.05
N ILE A 21 -19.91 -16.02 -8.60
CA ILE A 21 -20.52 -16.61 -9.80
C ILE A 21 -21.94 -17.10 -9.51
N ALA A 22 -22.16 -17.74 -8.35
CA ALA A 22 -23.48 -18.24 -7.97
C ALA A 22 -24.50 -17.08 -7.86
N ARG A 23 -24.10 -15.97 -7.26
CA ARG A 23 -24.92 -14.75 -7.14
C ARG A 23 -25.26 -14.13 -8.50
N LEU A 24 -24.28 -14.04 -9.40
CA LEU A 24 -24.51 -13.53 -10.75
C LEU A 24 -25.46 -14.42 -11.54
N LEU A 25 -25.39 -15.74 -11.36
CA LEU A 25 -26.27 -16.70 -12.05
C LEU A 25 -27.72 -16.68 -11.54
N VAL A 26 -27.98 -16.13 -10.35
CA VAL A 26 -29.35 -15.87 -9.85
C VAL A 26 -29.82 -14.44 -10.11
N GLY A 27 -29.03 -13.65 -10.86
CA GLY A 27 -29.42 -12.32 -11.32
C GLY A 27 -28.99 -11.18 -10.39
N GLU A 28 -28.20 -11.46 -9.36
CA GLU A 28 -27.66 -10.42 -8.47
C GLU A 28 -26.41 -9.78 -9.07
N PRO A 29 -26.45 -8.52 -9.53
CA PRO A 29 -25.26 -7.87 -10.07
C PRO A 29 -24.27 -7.55 -8.95
N ARG A 30 -22.98 -7.64 -9.29
CA ARG A 30 -21.91 -7.11 -8.45
C ARG A 30 -21.43 -5.78 -9.00
N ARG A 31 -21.73 -4.71 -8.28
CA ARG A 31 -21.22 -3.36 -8.57
C ARG A 31 -19.94 -3.12 -7.78
N SER A 32 -18.99 -2.43 -8.41
CA SER A 32 -17.65 -2.16 -7.89
C SER A 32 -17.69 -1.66 -6.45
N ASN A 33 -16.83 -2.24 -5.62
CA ASN A 33 -16.31 -1.54 -4.46
C ASN A 33 -15.22 -0.57 -4.95
N VAL A 34 -15.00 0.54 -4.25
CA VAL A 34 -13.81 1.40 -4.46
C VAL A 34 -12.52 0.64 -4.10
N ARG A 35 -12.65 -0.46 -3.35
CA ARG A 35 -11.53 -1.24 -2.84
C ARG A 35 -11.12 -2.35 -3.81
N PRO A 36 -9.81 -2.52 -4.06
CA PRO A 36 -9.30 -3.62 -4.88
C PRO A 36 -9.51 -4.97 -4.18
N GLN A 37 -9.82 -5.99 -4.96
CA GLN A 37 -9.67 -7.39 -4.56
C GLN A 37 -8.35 -7.94 -5.10
N LEU A 38 -7.83 -9.00 -4.48
CA LEU A 38 -6.68 -9.74 -4.95
C LEU A 38 -7.17 -10.88 -5.85
N LEU A 39 -6.84 -10.82 -7.13
CA LEU A 39 -7.01 -11.92 -8.05
C LEU A 39 -5.75 -12.78 -8.02
N GLU A 40 -5.89 -14.02 -7.55
CA GLU A 40 -4.82 -15.01 -7.61
C GLU A 40 -5.00 -15.86 -8.87
N ARG A 41 -3.98 -15.84 -9.72
CA ARG A 41 -3.91 -16.61 -10.95
C ARG A 41 -3.52 -18.07 -10.65
N PRO A 42 -3.70 -19.01 -11.60
CA PRO A 42 -3.32 -20.41 -11.40
C PRO A 42 -1.81 -20.65 -11.16
N ASP A 43 -0.96 -19.69 -11.54
CA ASP A 43 0.47 -19.69 -11.26
C ASP A 43 0.83 -19.07 -9.89
N SER A 44 -0.18 -18.81 -9.05
CA SER A 44 -0.08 -18.14 -7.75
C SER A 44 0.37 -16.68 -7.79
N SER A 45 0.53 -16.08 -8.97
CA SER A 45 0.73 -14.63 -9.06
C SER A 45 -0.55 -13.89 -8.68
N VAL A 46 -0.39 -12.78 -7.96
CA VAL A 46 -1.51 -11.99 -7.44
C VAL A 46 -1.55 -10.64 -8.15
N VAL A 47 -2.76 -10.23 -8.54
CA VAL A 47 -3.01 -8.91 -9.12
C VAL A 47 -4.15 -8.22 -8.39
N PRO A 48 -3.95 -6.97 -7.92
CA PRO A 48 -5.07 -6.18 -7.40
C PRO A 48 -5.99 -5.81 -8.56
N VAL A 49 -7.29 -6.11 -8.44
CA VAL A 49 -8.30 -5.82 -9.46
C VAL A 49 -9.52 -5.11 -8.87
N ALA A 50 -10.07 -4.16 -9.62
CA ALA A 50 -11.46 -3.75 -9.45
C ALA A 50 -12.33 -4.71 -10.25
N LEU A 51 -13.32 -5.32 -9.60
CA LEU A 51 -14.19 -6.30 -10.24
C LEU A 51 -15.63 -5.81 -10.30
N ASN A 52 -16.19 -5.87 -11.51
CA ASN A 52 -17.62 -5.72 -11.77
C ASN A 52 -18.16 -7.01 -12.38
N GLY A 53 -19.37 -7.40 -11.97
CA GLY A 53 -20.05 -8.56 -12.50
C GLY A 53 -21.51 -8.27 -12.81
N ALA A 54 -21.99 -8.76 -13.95
CA ALA A 54 -23.41 -8.70 -14.31
C ALA A 54 -23.91 -10.04 -14.86
N PRO A 55 -25.19 -10.40 -14.62
CA PRO A 55 -25.81 -11.53 -15.29
C PRO A 55 -25.87 -11.29 -16.81
N LEU A 56 -25.64 -12.34 -17.59
CA LEU A 56 -25.88 -12.36 -19.03
C LEU A 56 -27.32 -12.83 -19.27
N ILE A 57 -28.19 -11.90 -19.65
CA ILE A 57 -29.62 -12.17 -19.87
C ILE A 57 -29.92 -12.14 -21.37
N VAL A 58 -30.54 -13.20 -21.88
CA VAL A 58 -31.02 -13.32 -23.26
C VAL A 58 -32.46 -13.80 -23.24
N SER A 59 -33.35 -13.05 -23.90
CA SER A 59 -34.79 -13.36 -23.95
C SER A 59 -35.44 -13.57 -22.57
N GLY A 60 -34.99 -12.81 -21.56
CA GLY A 60 -35.48 -12.91 -20.18
C GLY A 60 -34.92 -14.07 -19.36
N GLN A 61 -34.02 -14.88 -19.93
CA GLN A 61 -33.35 -15.98 -19.24
C GLN A 61 -31.89 -15.65 -18.95
N ILE A 62 -31.40 -16.03 -17.76
CA ILE A 62 -29.98 -15.90 -17.41
C ILE A 62 -29.23 -17.06 -18.07
N LEU A 63 -28.37 -16.75 -19.03
CA LEU A 63 -27.52 -17.73 -19.72
C LEU A 63 -26.12 -17.84 -19.11
N GLY A 64 -25.71 -16.86 -18.31
CA GLY A 64 -24.37 -16.84 -17.73
C GLY A 64 -24.09 -15.54 -16.97
N CYS A 65 -22.81 -15.18 -16.91
CA CYS A 65 -22.38 -13.91 -16.33
C CYS A 65 -21.24 -13.30 -17.16
N VAL A 66 -21.10 -11.99 -17.04
CA VAL A 66 -19.98 -11.21 -17.58
C VAL A 66 -19.22 -10.61 -16.42
N LEU A 67 -17.90 -10.75 -16.44
CA LEU A 67 -16.99 -10.12 -15.49
C LEU A 67 -16.12 -9.11 -16.22
N ALA A 68 -16.03 -7.91 -15.67
CA ALA A 68 -15.06 -6.90 -16.07
C ALA A 68 -14.07 -6.72 -14.92
N LEU A 69 -12.79 -7.01 -15.20
CA LEU A 69 -11.69 -6.89 -14.25
C LEU A 69 -10.76 -5.79 -14.72
N HIS A 70 -10.56 -4.78 -13.88
CA HIS A 70 -9.59 -3.71 -14.12
C HIS A 70 -8.38 -3.95 -13.25
N ASP A 71 -7.21 -4.18 -13.87
CA ASP A 71 -5.94 -4.27 -13.17
C ASP A 71 -5.64 -2.93 -12.48
N MET A 72 -5.44 -2.96 -11.16
CA MET A 72 -5.17 -1.78 -10.32
C MET A 72 -3.72 -1.72 -9.84
N THR A 73 -2.81 -2.48 -10.45
CA THR A 73 -1.40 -2.57 -9.99
C THR A 73 -0.75 -1.19 -9.98
N ARG A 74 -0.91 -0.42 -11.07
CA ARG A 74 -0.28 0.91 -11.19
C ARG A 74 -0.84 1.91 -10.19
N GLU A 75 -2.15 1.87 -9.97
CA GLU A 75 -2.85 2.73 -9.03
C GLU A 75 -2.43 2.43 -7.59
N GLN A 76 -2.32 1.14 -7.23
CA GLN A 76 -1.82 0.72 -5.92
C GLN A 76 -0.36 1.13 -5.72
N ASP A 77 0.52 0.84 -6.69
CA ASP A 77 1.93 1.24 -6.63
C ASP A 77 2.07 2.76 -6.47
N TYR A 78 1.23 3.54 -7.15
CA TYR A 78 1.25 4.98 -7.06
C TYR A 78 0.77 5.49 -5.70
N ILE A 79 -0.31 4.92 -5.17
CA ILE A 79 -0.82 5.24 -3.81
C ILE A 79 0.24 4.91 -2.75
N GLU A 80 0.88 3.74 -2.85
CA GLU A 80 1.92 3.31 -1.92
C GLU A 80 3.13 4.25 -1.98
N ARG A 81 3.57 4.63 -3.19
CA ARG A 81 4.65 5.61 -3.37
C ARG A 81 4.30 6.97 -2.81
N LEU A 82 3.09 7.46 -3.04
CA LEU A 82 2.62 8.73 -2.48
C LEU A 82 2.58 8.69 -0.95
N SER A 83 2.07 7.60 -0.38
CA SER A 83 2.04 7.38 1.07
C SER A 83 3.45 7.35 1.66
N TRP A 84 4.38 6.66 1.00
CA TRP A 84 5.78 6.61 1.40
C TRP A 84 6.44 7.99 1.33
N GLN A 85 6.27 8.72 0.23
CA GLN A 85 6.82 10.08 0.08
C GLN A 85 6.22 11.08 1.07
N ALA A 86 4.97 10.91 1.48
CA ALA A 86 4.34 11.76 2.48
C ALA A 86 4.90 11.53 3.89
N SER A 87 5.49 10.35 4.16
CA SER A 87 5.97 9.94 5.49
C SER A 87 7.50 9.78 5.60
N HIS A 88 8.22 9.75 4.48
CA HIS A 88 9.67 9.49 4.45
C HIS A 88 10.45 10.58 3.69
N ASP A 89 11.71 10.77 4.08
CA ASP A 89 12.69 11.58 3.37
C ASP A 89 13.24 10.80 2.16
N ALA A 90 13.15 11.40 0.97
CA ALA A 90 13.48 10.71 -0.28
C ALA A 90 14.99 10.43 -0.44
N LEU A 91 15.86 11.18 0.25
CA LEU A 91 17.31 11.01 0.14
C LEU A 91 17.82 9.87 1.02
N THR A 92 17.38 9.86 2.28
CA THR A 92 17.88 8.96 3.33
C THR A 92 16.99 7.74 3.55
N GLY A 93 15.73 7.79 3.12
CA GLY A 93 14.73 6.76 3.35
C GLY A 93 14.19 6.72 4.79
N LEU A 94 14.64 7.63 5.67
CA LEU A 94 14.16 7.73 7.05
C LEU A 94 12.77 8.37 7.11
N VAL A 95 12.10 8.23 8.24
CA VAL A 95 10.86 8.97 8.55
C VAL A 95 11.13 10.47 8.45
N ASN A 96 10.29 11.19 7.71
CA ASN A 96 10.45 12.63 7.57
C ASN A 96 10.03 13.38 8.85
N ARG A 97 10.32 14.67 8.90
CA ARG A 97 10.02 15.50 10.07
C ARG A 97 8.55 15.44 10.50
N ARG A 98 7.62 15.51 9.55
CA ARG A 98 6.18 15.54 9.84
C ARG A 98 5.75 14.25 10.51
N ASP A 99 6.06 13.12 9.90
CA ASP A 99 5.67 11.81 10.42
C ASP A 99 6.42 11.48 11.72
N PHE A 100 7.65 12.00 11.89
CA PHE A 100 8.38 11.94 13.16
C PHE A 100 7.67 12.72 14.28
N GLU A 101 7.26 13.96 14.02
CA GLU A 101 6.53 14.80 15.00
C GLU A 101 5.19 14.15 15.38
N ASP A 102 4.46 13.58 14.41
CA ASP A 102 3.21 12.86 14.64
C ASP A 102 3.43 11.62 15.56
N ARG A 103 4.47 10.82 15.28
CA ARG A 103 4.85 9.67 16.13
C ARG A 103 5.28 10.09 17.53
N LEU A 104 6.05 11.17 17.64
CA LEU A 104 6.51 11.71 18.92
C LEU A 104 5.32 12.16 19.78
N ALA A 105 4.35 12.86 19.18
CA ALA A 105 3.14 13.29 19.88
C ALA A 105 2.34 12.08 20.42
N GLY A 106 2.17 11.03 19.60
CA GLY A 106 1.55 9.77 20.04
C GLY A 106 2.31 9.11 21.20
N ALA A 107 3.63 9.00 21.09
CA ALA A 107 4.46 8.40 22.13
C ALA A 107 4.37 9.16 23.47
N ILE A 108 4.36 10.49 23.44
CA ILE A 108 4.18 11.34 24.62
C ILE A 108 2.81 11.13 25.24
N SER A 109 1.75 11.04 24.43
CA SER A 109 0.38 10.83 24.90
C SER A 109 0.19 9.47 25.58
N GLU A 110 0.87 8.41 25.13
CA GLU A 110 0.78 7.06 25.69
C GLU A 110 1.69 6.83 26.92
N ALA A 111 2.69 7.69 27.13
CA ALA A 111 3.71 7.51 28.17
C ALA A 111 3.14 7.41 29.61
N PRO A 112 2.11 8.19 30.02
CA PRO A 112 1.54 8.11 31.37
C PRO A 112 0.89 6.76 31.66
N GLU A 113 0.17 6.20 30.67
CA GLU A 113 -0.53 4.92 30.84
C GLU A 113 0.44 3.74 30.92
N ARG A 114 1.62 3.86 30.30
CA ARG A 114 2.62 2.78 30.21
C ARG A 114 3.79 2.92 31.18
N SER A 115 3.80 3.94 32.06
CA SER A 115 4.94 4.27 32.94
C SER A 115 6.28 4.31 32.18
N ARG A 116 6.26 4.74 30.91
CA ARG A 116 7.39 4.64 30.00
C ARG A 116 8.19 5.95 30.02
N ARG A 117 9.50 5.85 30.21
CA ARG A 117 10.42 7.01 30.08
C ARG A 117 10.82 7.17 28.62
N LEU A 118 10.67 8.39 28.09
CA LEU A 118 11.05 8.76 26.74
C LEU A 118 12.33 9.61 26.76
N ALA A 119 13.19 9.42 25.76
CA ALA A 119 14.33 10.28 25.49
C ALA A 119 14.27 10.72 24.03
N LEU A 120 14.49 12.01 23.79
CA LEU A 120 14.57 12.60 22.46
C LEU A 120 16.01 13.07 22.24
N MET A 121 16.62 12.68 21.12
CA MET A 121 17.94 13.13 20.71
C MET A 121 17.82 13.94 19.43
N TYR A 122 18.55 15.05 19.38
CA TYR A 122 18.71 15.83 18.16
C TYR A 122 20.21 15.92 17.86
N LEU A 123 20.57 15.50 16.64
CA LEU A 123 21.95 15.34 16.19
C LEU A 123 22.13 16.24 14.97
N ASP A 124 23.15 17.09 15.00
CA ASP A 124 23.58 17.88 13.86
C ASP A 124 24.90 17.33 13.33
N LEU A 125 25.12 17.45 12.01
CA LEU A 125 26.33 16.98 11.37
C LEU A 125 27.33 18.12 11.22
N ASP A 126 28.31 18.13 12.11
CA ASP A 126 29.39 19.11 12.08
C ASP A 126 30.07 19.13 10.71
N GLN A 127 30.32 20.35 10.21
CA GLN A 127 31.01 20.59 8.93
C GLN A 127 30.33 19.99 7.69
N PHE A 128 29.05 19.60 7.75
CA PHE A 128 28.33 19.10 6.57
C PHE A 128 28.37 20.07 5.39
N LYS A 129 28.27 21.37 5.66
CA LYS A 129 28.41 22.42 4.64
C LYS A 129 29.78 22.41 3.97
N LEU A 130 30.87 22.19 4.72
CA LEU A 130 32.21 22.11 4.15
C LEU A 130 32.34 20.95 3.16
N VAL A 131 31.71 19.80 3.47
CA VAL A 131 31.66 18.64 2.56
C VAL A 131 30.94 19.00 1.27
N ASN A 132 29.77 19.65 1.35
CA ASN A 132 29.05 20.11 0.16
C ASN A 132 29.86 21.12 -0.66
N ASP A 133 30.50 22.09 -0.01
CA ASP A 133 31.23 23.16 -0.68
C ASP A 133 32.54 22.66 -1.32
N THR A 134 33.20 21.65 -0.72
CA THR A 134 34.49 21.11 -1.19
C THR A 134 34.32 19.96 -2.18
N CYS A 135 33.36 19.05 -1.94
CA CYS A 135 33.20 17.79 -2.68
C CYS A 135 31.90 17.75 -3.51
N GLY A 136 31.07 18.79 -3.42
CA GLY A 136 29.79 18.89 -4.11
C GLY A 136 28.63 18.23 -3.37
N HIS A 137 27.40 18.60 -3.74
CA HIS A 137 26.18 18.10 -3.14
C HIS A 137 26.02 16.58 -3.20
N ALA A 138 26.46 15.94 -4.28
CA ALA A 138 26.40 14.48 -4.40
C ALA A 138 27.23 13.75 -3.31
N ALA A 139 28.34 14.36 -2.87
CA ALA A 139 29.14 13.81 -1.77
C ALA A 139 28.44 13.99 -0.42
N GLY A 140 27.78 15.14 -0.19
CA GLY A 140 26.95 15.35 1.00
C GLY A 140 25.75 14.41 1.04
N ASP A 141 25.07 14.20 -0.09
CA ASP A 141 23.96 13.25 -0.21
C ASP A 141 24.38 11.84 0.18
N GLN A 142 25.57 11.42 -0.28
CA GLN A 142 26.11 10.11 0.06
C GLN A 142 26.49 10.00 1.53
N LEU A 143 27.05 11.06 2.13
CA LEU A 143 27.33 11.12 3.56
C LEU A 143 26.04 10.98 4.38
N LEU A 144 24.97 11.69 4.01
CA LEU A 144 23.67 11.59 4.67
C LEU A 144 23.09 10.16 4.59
N ARG A 145 23.20 9.50 3.43
CA ARG A 145 22.78 8.09 3.28
C ARG A 145 23.59 7.12 4.14
N GLN A 146 24.89 7.35 4.31
CA GLN A 146 25.72 6.49 5.15
C GLN A 146 25.38 6.65 6.62
N ILE A 147 25.17 7.88 7.07
CA ILE A 147 24.80 8.18 8.45
C ILE A 147 23.40 7.66 8.77
N SER A 148 22.45 7.78 7.84
CA SER A 148 21.11 7.23 8.06
C SER A 148 21.12 5.73 8.28
N VAL A 149 21.95 4.98 7.55
CA VAL A 149 22.13 3.53 7.74
C VAL A 149 22.86 3.22 9.05
N LEU A 150 23.84 4.04 9.44
CA LEU A 150 24.60 3.84 10.68
C LEU A 150 23.74 4.01 11.94
N LEU A 151 22.72 4.88 11.88
CA LEU A 151 21.87 5.23 13.02
C LEU A 151 20.51 4.49 13.03
N ALA A 152 20.16 3.77 11.96
CA ALA A 152 18.93 2.98 11.84
C ALA A 152 19.04 1.62 12.53
#